data_AF-A0A1W9PV02-F1
#
_entry.id   AF-A0A1W9PV02-F1
#
_cell.length_a   1.000
_cell.length_b   1.000
_cell.length_c   1.000
_cell.angle_alpha   90.00
_cell.angle_beta   90.00
_cell.angle_gamma   90.00
#
_symmetry.space_group_name_H-M   'P 1'
#
loop_
_entity.id
_entity.type
_entity.pdbx_description
1 polymer ?
#
loop_
_entity_poly.entity_id
_entity_poly.type
_entity_poly.pdbx_seq_one_letter_code
_entity_poly.pdbx_strand_id
1 'polypeptide(L)'
;MSENLYVECLDCGYQEDYCPNEFYCPKCNGKWRIARYGENPALGKKLLERIQHRPFDLWRYIELLPIKERPDISMSEGGTPLHHAKDLGMMLGLKNLYIKDERQNPTNSFKDRQAVITMSALQKELPSLVPVEKMREVAIYGTQVIKVTASYDQTKAVAAQFAKQQTGSLYLEKGTQSVPTLEAMKTVGFEIAEQLAEKLPKEGAATPWRTPDWYFQALSGGVGAVGVMKGYRELRRMGLVDSVPKIAG
;
A
#
# COMPACT_ATOMS: atom_id res chain seq x y z
N MET A 1 -8.97 10.10 11.68
CA MET A 1 -8.06 9.25 12.47
C MET A 1 -8.53 7.81 12.37
N SER A 2 -7.62 6.87 12.20
CA SER A 2 -7.91 5.43 12.23
C SER A 2 -8.34 5.04 13.64
N GLU A 3 -9.65 4.84 13.84
CA GLU A 3 -10.20 4.46 15.15
C GLU A 3 -9.72 3.04 15.50
N ASN A 4 -9.09 2.89 16.67
CA ASN A 4 -8.61 1.62 17.22
C ASN A 4 -7.66 0.85 16.28
N LEU A 5 -6.62 1.52 15.77
CA LEU A 5 -5.52 0.87 15.06
C LEU A 5 -4.66 0.04 16.02
N TYR A 6 -4.51 -1.25 15.72
CA TYR A 6 -3.59 -2.16 16.39
C TYR A 6 -2.87 -3.04 15.36
N VAL A 7 -1.82 -3.73 15.79
CA VAL A 7 -1.12 -4.73 14.98
C VAL A 7 -1.34 -6.11 15.55
N GLU A 8 -1.58 -7.07 14.67
CA GLU A 8 -1.74 -8.48 14.99
C GLU A 8 -0.57 -9.28 14.37
N CYS A 9 0.04 -10.18 15.13
CA CYS A 9 0.99 -11.16 14.61
C CYS A 9 0.26 -12.33 13.94
N LEU A 10 0.58 -12.61 12.68
CA LEU A 10 -0.03 -13.70 11.92
C LEU A 10 0.42 -15.10 12.38
N ASP A 11 1.55 -15.20 13.09
CA ASP A 11 2.10 -16.49 13.55
C ASP A 11 1.51 -16.93 14.89
N CYS A 12 1.28 -16.00 15.84
CA CYS A 12 0.85 -16.33 17.21
C CYS A 12 -0.40 -15.57 17.70
N GLY A 13 -0.97 -14.69 16.88
CA GLY A 13 -2.16 -13.90 17.23
C GLY A 13 -1.92 -12.81 18.28
N TYR A 14 -0.69 -12.54 18.69
CA TYR A 14 -0.39 -11.45 19.63
C TYR A 14 -0.82 -10.10 19.05
N GLN A 15 -1.46 -9.27 19.88
CA GLN A 15 -1.98 -7.96 19.51
C GLN A 15 -1.34 -6.89 20.37
N GLU A 16 -1.02 -5.76 19.76
CA GLU A 16 -0.43 -4.60 20.43
C GLU A 16 -0.71 -3.31 19.66
N ASP A 17 -0.48 -2.18 20.31
CA ASP A 17 -0.58 -0.87 19.65
C ASP A 17 0.43 -0.76 18.51
N TYR A 18 0.02 -0.08 17.44
CA TYR A 18 0.89 0.08 16.28
C TYR A 18 2.10 0.98 16.58
N CYS A 19 3.29 0.39 16.49
CA CYS A 19 4.57 1.10 16.48
C CYS A 19 5.30 0.89 15.14
N PRO A 20 5.59 1.95 14.36
CA PRO A 20 6.19 1.84 13.03
C PRO A 20 7.67 1.39 13.03
N ASN A 21 8.33 1.46 14.19
CA ASN A 21 9.73 1.04 14.38
C ASN A 21 9.87 -0.42 14.79
N GLU A 22 8.77 -1.12 15.03
CA GLU A 22 8.78 -2.51 15.46
C GLU A 22 8.40 -3.45 14.31
N PHE A 23 9.28 -4.40 14.01
CA PHE A 23 9.12 -5.29 12.85
C PHE A 23 8.79 -6.73 13.23
N TYR A 24 9.13 -7.13 14.45
CA TYR A 24 8.97 -8.50 14.92
C TYR A 24 7.98 -8.55 16.07
N CYS A 25 7.23 -9.63 16.16
CA CYS A 25 6.35 -9.86 17.30
C CYS A 25 7.19 -10.03 18.58
N PRO A 26 6.92 -9.29 19.66
CA PRO A 26 7.68 -9.41 20.90
C PRO A 26 7.47 -10.76 21.61
N LYS A 27 6.39 -11.49 21.27
CA LYS A 27 6.04 -12.78 21.88
C LYS A 27 6.70 -13.98 21.20
N CYS A 28 6.65 -14.06 19.87
CA CYS A 28 7.14 -15.22 19.11
C CYS A 28 8.29 -14.90 18.13
N ASN A 29 8.72 -13.63 18.05
CA ASN A 29 9.68 -13.14 17.07
C ASN A 29 9.25 -13.35 15.59
N GLY A 30 7.94 -13.55 15.37
CA GLY A 30 7.33 -13.66 14.05
C GLY A 30 7.50 -12.39 13.23
N LYS A 31 7.72 -12.55 11.92
CA LYS A 31 8.02 -11.44 10.99
C LYS A 31 6.77 -10.88 10.31
N TRP A 32 5.67 -11.61 10.39
CA TRP A 32 4.44 -11.28 9.69
C TRP A 32 3.46 -10.63 10.67
N ARG A 33 3.40 -9.31 10.57
CA ARG A 33 2.54 -8.45 11.38
C ARG A 33 1.60 -7.70 10.45
N ILE A 34 0.35 -7.53 10.85
CA ILE A 34 -0.68 -6.90 10.03
C ILE A 34 -1.44 -5.85 10.84
N ALA A 35 -1.63 -4.66 10.25
CA ALA A 35 -2.48 -3.65 10.85
C ALA A 35 -3.95 -4.06 10.78
N ARG A 36 -4.64 -3.84 11.89
CA ARG A 36 -6.07 -4.01 12.08
C ARG A 36 -6.65 -2.70 12.59
N TYR A 37 -7.91 -2.49 12.23
CA TYR A 37 -8.67 -1.30 12.61
C TYR A 37 -9.91 -1.79 13.34
N GLY A 38 -10.35 -1.06 14.36
CA GLY A 38 -11.54 -1.44 15.12
C GLY A 38 -12.76 -1.60 14.23
N GLU A 39 -13.64 -2.52 14.59
CA GLU A 39 -14.89 -2.70 13.86
C GLU A 39 -15.80 -1.50 14.13
N ASN A 40 -16.01 -0.69 13.09
CA ASN A 40 -16.96 0.39 13.10
C ASN A 40 -17.93 0.19 11.92
N PRO A 41 -19.14 -0.35 12.16
CA PRO A 41 -20.13 -0.59 11.11
C PRO A 41 -20.52 0.66 10.31
N ALA A 42 -20.36 1.85 10.89
CA ALA A 42 -20.65 3.12 10.22
C ALA A 42 -19.46 3.66 9.41
N LEU A 43 -18.28 3.04 9.48
CA LEU A 43 -17.06 3.55 8.85
C LEU A 43 -17.19 3.63 7.33
N GLY A 44 -17.80 2.62 6.69
CA GLY A 44 -18.02 2.63 5.24
C GLY A 44 -18.85 3.83 4.79
N LYS A 45 -20.00 4.08 5.45
CA LYS A 45 -20.86 5.24 5.15
C LYS A 45 -20.15 6.57 5.39
N LYS A 46 -19.50 6.72 6.55
CA LYS A 46 -18.73 7.92 6.90
C LYS A 46 -17.58 8.16 5.92
N LEU A 47 -16.92 7.10 5.46
CA LEU A 47 -15.85 7.20 4.47
C LEU A 47 -16.41 7.76 3.16
N LEU A 48 -17.51 7.19 2.63
CA LEU A 48 -18.14 7.67 1.39
C LEU A 48 -18.52 9.15 1.46
N GLU A 49 -19.06 9.62 2.58
CA GLU A 49 -19.39 11.04 2.78
C GLU A 49 -18.13 11.92 2.75
N ARG A 50 -17.05 11.49 3.40
CA ARG A 50 -15.81 12.28 3.52
C ARG A 50 -15.01 12.35 2.23
N ILE A 51 -14.95 11.27 1.47
CA ILE A 51 -14.09 11.21 0.27
C ILE A 51 -14.63 12.04 -0.88
N GLN A 52 -15.93 12.33 -0.93
CA GLN A 52 -16.54 13.15 -2.00
C GLN A 52 -15.86 14.50 -2.19
N HIS A 53 -15.28 15.06 -1.14
CA HIS A 53 -14.62 16.38 -1.16
C HIS A 53 -13.08 16.29 -1.21
N ARG A 54 -12.52 15.09 -1.34
CA ARG A 54 -11.08 14.87 -1.39
C ARG A 54 -10.59 14.71 -2.82
N PRO A 55 -9.33 15.10 -3.12
CA PRO A 55 -8.68 14.69 -4.36
C PRO A 55 -8.68 13.16 -4.48
N PHE A 56 -8.59 12.67 -5.71
CA PHE A 56 -8.44 11.25 -5.99
C PHE A 56 -6.96 10.88 -5.94
N ASP A 57 -6.42 10.75 -4.73
CA ASP A 57 -5.04 10.35 -4.43
C ASP A 57 -5.02 9.28 -3.32
N LEU A 58 -3.84 8.82 -2.92
CA LEU A 58 -3.67 7.85 -1.85
C LEU A 58 -4.28 8.33 -0.51
N TRP A 59 -4.20 9.63 -0.23
CA TRP A 59 -4.66 10.25 1.02
C TRP A 59 -6.17 10.34 1.14
N ARG A 60 -6.89 10.14 0.04
CA ARG A 60 -8.35 9.95 0.01
C ARG A 60 -8.82 8.96 1.07
N TYR A 61 -8.03 7.93 1.39
CA TYR A 61 -8.40 6.84 2.30
C TYR A 61 -7.66 6.88 3.66
N ILE A 62 -7.22 8.06 4.11
CA ILE A 62 -6.38 8.21 5.32
C ILE A 62 -6.94 7.55 6.59
N GLU A 63 -8.25 7.47 6.77
CA GLU A 63 -8.87 6.78 7.91
C GLU A 63 -8.57 5.29 7.97
N LEU A 64 -8.24 4.71 6.81
CA LEU A 64 -7.88 3.31 6.67
C LEU A 64 -6.37 3.16 6.61
N LEU A 65 -5.56 4.15 7.01
CA LEU A 65 -4.11 4.05 6.97
C LEU A 65 -3.53 4.12 8.38
N PRO A 66 -2.34 3.54 8.62
CA PRO A 66 -1.70 3.55 9.92
C PRO A 66 -0.98 4.90 10.16
N ILE A 67 -1.69 5.99 9.89
CA ILE A 67 -1.19 7.36 9.85
C ILE A 67 -2.04 8.22 10.79
N LYS A 68 -1.39 8.95 11.68
CA LYS A 68 -2.08 9.85 12.63
C LYS A 68 -2.57 11.12 11.93
N GLU A 69 -1.72 11.73 11.12
CA GLU A 69 -1.96 13.00 10.44
C GLU A 69 -1.41 12.95 9.01
N ARG A 70 -2.09 13.62 8.07
CA ARG A 70 -1.63 13.73 6.68
C ARG A 70 -0.29 14.49 6.66
N PRO A 71 0.74 14.01 5.95
CA PRO A 71 1.99 14.75 5.85
C PRO A 71 1.81 16.06 5.07
N ASP A 72 2.60 17.08 5.43
CA ASP A 72 2.64 18.36 4.70
C ASP A 72 3.25 18.19 3.29
N ILE A 73 4.13 17.21 3.12
CA ILE A 73 4.80 16.90 1.86
C ILE A 73 4.23 15.60 1.29
N SER A 74 3.58 15.70 0.13
CA SER A 74 3.01 14.61 -0.64
C SER A 74 3.13 14.97 -2.12
N MET A 75 3.56 14.03 -2.97
CA MET A 75 3.69 14.27 -4.41
C MET A 75 2.45 13.84 -5.20
N SER A 76 1.31 13.66 -4.52
CA SER A 76 0.06 13.15 -5.09
C SER A 76 0.19 11.69 -5.53
N GLU A 77 0.85 10.88 -4.70
CA GLU A 77 0.95 9.44 -4.90
C GLU A 77 -0.43 8.79 -4.95
N GLY A 78 -0.55 7.73 -5.73
CA GLY A 78 -1.82 7.08 -6.00
C GLY A 78 -2.68 7.85 -6.99
N GLY A 79 -3.99 7.63 -6.94
CA GLY A 79 -4.91 8.25 -7.91
C GLY A 79 -4.72 7.81 -9.36
N THR A 80 -4.00 6.71 -9.57
CA THR A 80 -3.53 6.31 -10.89
C THR A 80 -4.68 5.87 -11.80
N PRO A 81 -4.56 6.01 -13.13
CA PRO A 81 -5.64 5.68 -14.03
C PRO A 81 -5.92 4.18 -14.09
N LEU A 82 -7.21 3.85 -14.23
CA LEU A 82 -7.70 2.51 -14.56
C LEU A 82 -8.19 2.52 -16.02
N HIS A 83 -7.36 2.01 -16.92
CA HIS A 83 -7.63 2.00 -18.36
C HIS A 83 -8.51 0.80 -18.72
N HIS A 84 -9.54 1.02 -19.53
CA HIS A 84 -10.31 -0.08 -20.14
C HIS A 84 -9.56 -0.54 -21.38
N ALA A 85 -8.93 -1.71 -21.33
CA ALA A 85 -8.16 -2.28 -22.42
C ALA A 85 -9.09 -3.00 -23.40
N LYS A 86 -9.90 -2.23 -24.15
CA LYS A 86 -10.96 -2.74 -25.02
C LYS A 86 -10.45 -3.72 -26.09
N ASP A 87 -9.39 -3.35 -26.79
CA ASP A 87 -8.88 -4.14 -27.92
C ASP A 87 -8.27 -5.46 -27.44
N LEU A 88 -7.41 -5.39 -26.42
CA LEU A 88 -6.86 -6.58 -25.77
C LEU A 88 -7.96 -7.44 -25.15
N GLY A 89 -8.96 -6.80 -24.54
CA GLY A 89 -10.15 -7.48 -24.02
C GLY A 89 -10.87 -8.26 -25.11
N MET A 90 -11.14 -7.64 -26.26
CA MET A 90 -11.78 -8.29 -27.41
C MET A 90 -10.96 -9.49 -27.92
N MET A 91 -9.64 -9.34 -28.04
CA MET A 91 -8.75 -10.43 -28.45
C MET A 91 -8.79 -11.63 -27.49
N LEU A 92 -8.98 -11.38 -26.19
CA LEU A 92 -9.02 -12.41 -25.15
C LEU A 92 -10.45 -12.88 -24.83
N GLY A 93 -11.48 -12.36 -25.51
CA GLY A 93 -12.89 -12.66 -25.20
C GLY A 93 -13.38 -12.05 -23.87
N LEU A 94 -12.69 -11.03 -23.35
CA LEU A 94 -12.97 -10.35 -22.09
C LEU A 94 -13.61 -8.98 -22.34
N LYS A 95 -14.89 -8.83 -22.01
CA LYS A 95 -15.61 -7.54 -22.13
C LYS A 95 -15.04 -6.45 -21.20
N ASN A 96 -14.59 -6.86 -20.01
CA ASN A 96 -14.24 -5.98 -18.90
C ASN A 96 -12.79 -6.21 -18.47
N LEU A 97 -11.83 -5.94 -19.36
CA LEU A 97 -10.40 -5.99 -19.04
C LEU A 97 -9.88 -4.59 -18.69
N TYR A 98 -9.34 -4.42 -17.48
CA TYR A 98 -8.82 -3.14 -17.03
C TYR A 98 -7.34 -3.23 -16.61
N ILE A 99 -6.60 -2.15 -16.87
CA ILE A 99 -5.19 -2.00 -16.50
C ILE A 99 -5.07 -0.84 -15.53
N LYS A 100 -4.64 -1.14 -14.30
CA LYS A 100 -4.32 -0.13 -13.28
C LYS A 100 -2.87 0.33 -13.48
N ASP A 101 -2.68 1.51 -14.06
CA ASP A 101 -1.35 1.98 -14.48
C ASP A 101 -0.60 2.70 -13.36
N GLU A 102 0.05 1.91 -12.50
CA GLU A 102 0.88 2.41 -11.39
C GLU A 102 2.17 3.13 -11.83
N ARG A 103 2.47 3.18 -13.14
CA ARG A 103 3.58 3.97 -13.68
C ARG A 103 3.26 5.47 -13.70
N GLN A 104 2.04 5.87 -13.40
CA GLN A 104 1.66 7.29 -13.33
C GLN A 104 1.89 7.90 -11.94
N ASN A 105 2.52 7.17 -11.03
CA ASN A 105 3.03 7.76 -9.78
C ASN A 105 4.30 8.61 -10.05
N PRO A 106 4.69 9.52 -9.14
CA PRO A 106 5.79 10.48 -9.35
C PRO A 106 7.13 9.91 -9.83
N THR A 107 7.52 8.71 -9.38
CA THR A 107 8.76 8.01 -9.78
C THR A 107 8.49 6.83 -10.73
N ASN A 108 7.37 6.91 -11.44
CA ASN A 108 6.90 5.90 -12.40
C ASN A 108 6.74 4.49 -11.81
N SER A 109 6.42 4.38 -10.52
CA SER A 109 6.43 3.09 -9.83
C SER A 109 5.49 3.06 -8.64
N PHE A 110 4.80 1.93 -8.44
CA PHE A 110 3.93 1.68 -7.28
C PHE A 110 4.64 1.86 -5.92
N LYS A 111 5.99 1.80 -5.89
CA LYS A 111 6.81 2.01 -4.69
C LYS A 111 6.59 3.40 -4.05
N ASP A 112 6.10 4.38 -4.79
CA ASP A 112 5.80 5.72 -4.24
C ASP A 112 4.77 5.66 -3.11
N ARG A 113 3.75 4.80 -3.27
CA ARG A 113 2.78 4.53 -2.20
C ARG A 113 3.44 4.02 -0.93
N GLN A 114 4.40 3.09 -1.08
CA GLN A 114 5.11 2.49 0.06
C GLN A 114 6.00 3.52 0.75
N ALA A 115 6.75 4.29 -0.05
CA ALA A 115 7.64 5.33 0.45
C ALA A 115 6.86 6.37 1.25
N VAL A 116 5.80 6.93 0.68
CA VAL A 116 5.07 8.03 1.32
C VAL A 116 4.37 7.60 2.61
N ILE A 117 3.77 6.41 2.64
CA ILE A 117 3.14 5.87 3.86
C ILE A 117 4.17 5.57 4.92
N THR A 118 5.33 5.01 4.55
CA THR A 118 6.36 4.69 5.54
C THR A 118 6.97 5.97 6.12
N MET A 119 7.31 6.94 5.29
CA MET A 119 7.80 8.26 5.75
C MET A 119 6.80 8.93 6.69
N SER A 120 5.52 8.92 6.33
CA SER A 120 4.45 9.54 7.11
C SER A 120 4.21 8.81 8.43
N ALA A 121 4.26 7.48 8.44
CA ALA A 121 4.12 6.68 9.66
C ALA A 121 5.27 6.95 10.64
N LEU A 122 6.46 7.23 10.12
CA LEU A 122 7.65 7.48 10.91
C LEU A 122 7.81 8.93 11.34
N GLN A 123 7.06 9.87 10.74
CA GLN A 123 7.31 11.32 10.84
C GLN A 123 8.78 11.66 10.54
N LYS A 124 9.38 10.95 9.57
CA LYS A 124 10.81 11.06 9.25
C LYS A 124 11.02 11.28 7.76
N GLU A 125 12.04 12.07 7.44
CA GLU A 125 12.60 12.18 6.09
C GLU A 125 13.37 10.90 5.73
N LEU A 126 13.37 10.58 4.43
CA LEU A 126 13.80 9.29 3.88
C LEU A 126 15.31 9.04 4.07
N PRO A 127 15.74 7.96 4.75
CA PRO A 127 17.12 7.51 4.69
C PRO A 127 17.37 6.60 3.50
N SER A 128 18.54 6.80 2.91
CA SER A 128 19.03 6.31 1.64
C SER A 128 19.22 4.78 1.58
N LEU A 129 18.78 4.18 0.46
CA LEU A 129 19.47 3.11 -0.31
C LEU A 129 18.55 2.62 -1.44
N VAL A 130 18.99 2.76 -2.71
CA VAL A 130 18.18 2.42 -3.90
C VAL A 130 18.99 1.57 -4.90
N PRO A 131 18.38 0.55 -5.54
CA PRO A 131 19.01 -0.25 -6.59
C PRO A 131 19.52 0.58 -7.78
N VAL A 132 20.57 0.08 -8.44
CA VAL A 132 21.38 0.76 -9.46
C VAL A 132 20.57 1.35 -10.61
N GLU A 133 19.49 0.67 -10.97
CA GLU A 133 18.62 0.96 -12.13
C GLU A 133 17.78 2.22 -11.92
N LYS A 134 17.55 2.60 -10.66
CA LYS A 134 16.78 3.80 -10.25
C LYS A 134 17.67 4.95 -9.76
N MET A 135 19.01 4.80 -9.81
CA MET A 135 19.94 5.80 -9.29
C MET A 135 19.84 7.16 -9.97
N ARG A 136 19.48 7.21 -11.26
CA ARG A 136 19.37 8.48 -12.01
C ARG A 136 18.24 9.37 -11.51
N GLU A 137 17.08 8.79 -11.20
CA GLU A 137 15.93 9.54 -10.65
C GLU A 137 16.24 10.05 -9.24
N VAL A 138 16.90 9.23 -8.42
CA VAL A 138 17.14 9.52 -7.00
C VAL A 138 18.25 10.54 -6.77
N ALA A 139 19.26 10.60 -7.64
CA ALA A 139 20.33 11.61 -7.57
C ALA A 139 19.80 13.04 -7.76
N ILE A 140 18.69 13.22 -8.49
CA ILE A 140 18.06 14.53 -8.71
C ILE A 140 17.45 15.05 -7.40
N TYR A 141 17.01 14.16 -6.51
CA TYR A 141 16.40 14.51 -5.22
C TYR A 141 17.43 14.71 -4.08
N GLY A 142 18.72 14.91 -4.39
CA GLY A 142 19.74 15.25 -3.39
C GLY A 142 20.16 14.11 -2.45
N THR A 143 19.84 12.86 -2.79
CA THR A 143 20.14 11.69 -1.96
C THR A 143 21.63 11.30 -2.04
N GLN A 144 22.27 11.03 -0.90
CA GLN A 144 23.60 10.42 -0.86
C GLN A 144 23.52 8.92 -1.20
N VAL A 145 24.22 8.51 -2.25
CA VAL A 145 24.24 7.11 -2.71
C VAL A 145 25.58 6.47 -2.39
N ILE A 146 25.54 5.38 -1.62
CA ILE A 146 26.71 4.55 -1.30
C ILE A 146 26.65 3.29 -2.15
N LYS A 147 27.57 3.15 -3.11
CA LYS A 147 27.69 1.93 -3.91
C LYS A 147 28.39 0.84 -3.10
N VAL A 148 27.71 -0.28 -2.88
CA VAL A 148 28.27 -1.47 -2.25
C VAL A 148 28.49 -2.53 -3.31
N THR A 149 29.73 -2.98 -3.50
CA THR A 149 30.06 -4.06 -4.44
C THR A 149 29.91 -5.41 -3.74
N ALA A 150 28.67 -5.84 -3.52
CA ALA A 150 28.33 -7.11 -2.87
C ALA A 150 27.00 -7.67 -3.41
N SER A 151 26.65 -8.90 -3.01
CA SER A 151 25.31 -9.45 -3.31
C SER A 151 24.20 -8.64 -2.63
N TYR A 152 22.95 -8.85 -3.06
CA TYR A 152 21.78 -8.16 -2.50
C TYR A 152 21.63 -8.39 -0.99
N ASP A 153 21.81 -9.63 -0.53
CA ASP A 153 21.71 -9.98 0.89
C ASP A 153 22.86 -9.40 1.73
N GLN A 154 24.08 -9.42 1.19
CA GLN A 154 25.23 -8.76 1.83
C GLN A 154 25.02 -7.25 1.91
N THR A 155 24.47 -6.63 0.87
CA THR A 155 24.14 -5.20 0.85
C THR A 155 23.11 -4.86 1.92
N LYS A 156 22.09 -5.69 2.13
CA LYS A 156 21.13 -5.55 3.24
C LYS A 156 21.81 -5.64 4.61
N ALA A 157 22.77 -6.56 4.78
CA ALA A 157 23.50 -6.71 6.03
C ALA A 157 24.36 -5.47 6.33
N VAL A 158 25.08 -4.95 5.33
CA VAL A 158 25.87 -3.72 5.45
C VAL A 158 24.98 -2.52 5.78
N ALA A 159 23.86 -2.36 5.07
CA ALA A 159 22.87 -1.31 5.35
C ALA A 159 22.34 -1.38 6.79
N ALA A 160 22.02 -2.59 7.27
CA ALA A 160 21.53 -2.79 8.62
C ALA A 160 22.60 -2.52 9.70
N GLN A 161 23.86 -2.86 9.44
CA GLN A 161 24.97 -2.53 10.33
C GLN A 161 25.22 -1.02 10.36
N PHE A 162 25.22 -0.35 9.21
CA PHE A 162 25.37 1.10 9.10
C PHE A 162 24.27 1.84 9.85
N ALA A 163 23.01 1.45 9.67
CA ALA A 163 21.88 2.03 10.39
C ALA A 163 21.98 1.84 11.91
N LYS A 164 22.56 0.72 12.39
CA LYS A 164 22.80 0.49 13.82
C LYS A 164 23.95 1.33 14.39
N GLN A 165 24.98 1.59 13.60
CA GLN A 165 26.16 2.35 14.01
C GLN A 165 25.93 3.85 14.04
N GLN A 166 25.05 4.35 13.18
CA GLN A 166 24.60 5.74 13.18
C GLN A 166 23.56 5.91 14.30
N THR A 167 24.02 6.35 15.47
CA THR A 167 23.18 6.54 16.67
C THR A 167 21.96 7.43 16.38
N GLY A 168 20.76 6.84 16.46
CA GLY A 168 19.48 7.55 16.65
C GLY A 168 18.80 8.16 15.42
N SER A 169 19.48 8.31 14.28
CA SER A 169 18.96 9.12 13.16
C SER A 169 18.43 8.32 11.97
N LEU A 170 18.92 7.10 11.69
CA LEU A 170 18.57 6.38 10.46
C LEU A 170 17.54 5.27 10.69
N TYR A 171 16.36 5.44 10.08
CA TYR A 171 15.39 4.35 9.96
C TYR A 171 15.82 3.34 8.90
N LEU A 172 15.76 2.05 9.23
CA LEU A 172 16.02 0.97 8.29
C LEU A 172 14.70 0.48 7.69
N GLU A 173 14.45 0.80 6.43
CA GLU A 173 13.32 0.26 5.68
C GLU A 173 13.49 -1.25 5.50
N LYS A 174 12.53 -2.03 6.02
CA LYS A 174 12.54 -3.51 5.95
C LYS A 174 11.78 -4.04 4.73
N GLY A 175 11.20 -3.17 3.91
CA GLY A 175 10.51 -3.54 2.68
C GLY A 175 9.27 -4.37 2.98
N THR A 176 9.17 -5.58 2.42
CA THR A 176 7.93 -6.39 2.48
C THR A 176 7.49 -6.82 3.89
N GLN A 177 8.35 -6.69 4.90
CA GLN A 177 8.04 -7.00 6.30
C GLN A 177 7.50 -5.79 7.09
N SER A 178 7.48 -4.60 6.46
CA SER A 178 6.96 -3.38 7.06
C SER A 178 5.44 -3.34 6.96
N VAL A 179 4.76 -3.16 8.09
CA VAL A 179 3.31 -2.92 8.15
C VAL A 179 2.90 -1.74 7.24
N PRO A 180 3.56 -0.56 7.29
CA PRO A 180 3.34 0.54 6.33
C PRO A 180 3.31 0.12 4.87
N THR A 181 4.23 -0.76 4.45
CA THR A 181 4.37 -1.19 3.06
C THR A 181 3.14 -1.96 2.60
N LEU A 182 2.65 -2.89 3.43
CA LEU A 182 1.43 -3.65 3.13
C LEU A 182 0.21 -2.72 3.12
N GLU A 183 0.11 -1.82 4.11
CA GLU A 183 -0.98 -0.86 4.20
C GLU A 183 -1.02 0.11 3.02
N ALA A 184 0.12 0.47 2.44
CA ALA A 184 0.15 1.29 1.24
C ALA A 184 -0.44 0.56 0.03
N MET A 185 -0.13 -0.72 -0.14
CA MET A 185 -0.57 -1.50 -1.30
C MET A 185 -2.07 -1.76 -1.33
N LYS A 186 -2.74 -1.74 -0.18
CA LYS A 186 -4.20 -1.91 -0.13
C LYS A 186 -4.96 -0.77 -0.80
N THR A 187 -4.38 0.43 -0.85
CA THR A 187 -4.99 1.60 -1.50
C THR A 187 -5.18 1.40 -3.00
N VAL A 188 -4.36 0.57 -3.63
CA VAL A 188 -4.56 0.14 -5.02
C VAL A 188 -5.91 -0.57 -5.18
N GLY A 189 -6.26 -1.45 -4.23
CA GLY A 189 -7.55 -2.14 -4.21
C GLY A 189 -8.72 -1.18 -3.97
N PHE A 190 -8.56 -0.18 -3.10
CA PHE A 190 -9.57 0.85 -2.87
C PHE A 190 -9.87 1.66 -4.13
N GLU A 191 -8.81 2.14 -4.79
CA GLU A 191 -8.95 2.91 -6.02
C GLU A 191 -9.57 2.09 -7.15
N ILE A 192 -9.17 0.83 -7.33
CA ILE A 192 -9.80 -0.05 -8.33
C ILE A 192 -11.29 -0.20 -8.04
N ALA A 193 -11.66 -0.41 -6.77
CA ALA A 193 -13.06 -0.61 -6.40
C ALA A 193 -13.93 0.62 -6.66
N GLU A 194 -13.43 1.81 -6.32
CA GLU A 194 -14.11 3.08 -6.60
C GLU A 194 -14.18 3.35 -8.11
N GLN A 195 -13.07 3.22 -8.84
CA GLN A 195 -13.02 3.49 -10.29
C GLN A 195 -13.87 2.52 -11.12
N LEU A 196 -13.95 1.24 -10.72
CA LEU A 196 -14.85 0.29 -11.39
C LEU A 196 -16.31 0.65 -11.18
N ALA A 197 -16.68 1.23 -10.03
CA ALA A 197 -18.05 1.68 -9.77
C ALA A 197 -18.48 2.86 -10.64
N GLU A 198 -17.52 3.68 -11.09
CA GLU A 198 -17.76 4.75 -12.07
C GLU A 198 -17.87 4.22 -13.50
N LYS A 199 -17.10 3.18 -13.85
CA LYS A 199 -16.97 2.67 -15.22
C LYS A 199 -18.01 1.60 -15.58
N LEU A 200 -18.52 0.88 -14.58
CA LEU A 200 -19.50 -0.19 -14.78
C LEU A 200 -20.92 0.29 -14.45
N PRO A 201 -21.95 -0.35 -15.03
CA PRO A 201 -23.34 0.02 -14.74
C PRO A 201 -23.68 0.01 -13.24
N LYS A 202 -24.53 0.95 -12.83
CA LYS A 202 -25.01 1.07 -11.45
C LYS A 202 -26.24 0.19 -11.16
N GLU A 203 -27.01 -0.13 -12.19
CA GLU A 203 -28.23 -0.94 -12.09
C GLU A 203 -27.91 -2.35 -11.58
N GLY A 204 -28.67 -2.80 -10.57
CA GLY A 204 -28.53 -4.13 -9.98
C GLY A 204 -27.35 -4.31 -9.00
N ALA A 205 -26.59 -3.26 -8.71
CA ALA A 205 -25.48 -3.36 -7.77
C ALA A 205 -25.92 -3.36 -6.31
N ALA A 206 -25.50 -4.38 -5.56
CA ALA A 206 -25.81 -4.53 -4.14
C ALA A 206 -25.01 -3.56 -3.24
N THR A 207 -23.87 -3.08 -3.71
CA THR A 207 -22.92 -2.27 -2.93
C THR A 207 -22.47 -1.02 -3.71
N PRO A 208 -22.01 0.04 -3.01
CA PRO A 208 -21.63 1.29 -3.66
C PRO A 208 -20.41 1.15 -4.58
N TRP A 209 -19.46 0.29 -4.25
CA TRP A 209 -18.27 0.03 -5.07
C TRP A 209 -18.33 -1.35 -5.76
N ARG A 210 -17.32 -1.66 -6.58
CA ARG A 210 -17.24 -2.90 -7.37
C ARG A 210 -15.99 -3.69 -7.05
N THR A 211 -16.09 -5.01 -7.18
CA THR A 211 -14.96 -5.93 -7.11
C THR A 211 -14.78 -6.58 -8.49
N PRO A 212 -13.55 -6.63 -9.04
CA PRO A 212 -13.29 -7.42 -10.23
C PRO A 212 -13.34 -8.91 -9.90
N ASP A 213 -13.72 -9.76 -10.86
CA ASP A 213 -13.70 -11.21 -10.64
C ASP A 213 -12.28 -11.74 -10.36
N TRP A 214 -11.31 -11.15 -11.07
CA TRP A 214 -9.89 -11.49 -11.00
C TRP A 214 -9.02 -10.25 -10.91
N TYR A 215 -7.98 -10.33 -10.09
CA TYR A 215 -6.89 -9.36 -10.01
C TYR A 215 -5.57 -10.04 -10.39
N PHE A 216 -4.89 -9.50 -11.41
CA PHE A 216 -3.61 -10.00 -11.90
C PHE A 216 -2.50 -9.02 -11.52
N GLN A 217 -1.44 -9.51 -10.87
CA GLN A 217 -0.27 -8.71 -10.57
C GLN A 217 1.01 -9.54 -10.60
N ALA A 218 2.00 -9.10 -11.35
CA ALA A 218 3.33 -9.71 -11.35
C ALA A 218 3.92 -9.73 -9.93
N LEU A 219 4.34 -10.90 -9.46
CA LEU A 219 4.86 -11.08 -8.12
C LEU A 219 6.39 -10.97 -8.08
N SER A 220 6.86 -10.18 -7.10
CA SER A 220 8.21 -10.30 -6.55
C SER A 220 8.07 -10.81 -5.12
N GLY A 221 8.20 -9.94 -4.11
CA GLY A 221 7.97 -10.32 -2.70
C GLY A 221 6.51 -10.51 -2.28
N GLY A 222 5.56 -10.62 -3.23
CA GLY A 222 4.14 -10.90 -2.97
C GLY A 222 3.30 -9.82 -2.27
N VAL A 223 3.93 -8.83 -1.64
CA VAL A 223 3.26 -7.84 -0.78
C VAL A 223 2.18 -7.01 -1.49
N GLY A 224 2.36 -6.72 -2.79
CA GLY A 224 1.37 -5.98 -3.57
C GLY A 224 0.02 -6.70 -3.58
N ALA A 225 0.03 -7.98 -3.95
CA ALA A 225 -1.18 -8.78 -4.10
C ALA A 225 -1.84 -9.03 -2.74
N VAL A 226 -1.03 -9.29 -1.71
CA VAL A 226 -1.51 -9.43 -0.32
C VAL A 226 -2.16 -8.14 0.18
N GLY A 227 -1.55 -6.98 -0.10
CA GLY A 227 -2.10 -5.67 0.26
C GLY A 227 -3.43 -5.40 -0.43
N VAL A 228 -3.52 -5.61 -1.74
CA VAL A 228 -4.78 -5.48 -2.50
C VAL A 228 -5.87 -6.40 -1.94
N MET A 229 -5.52 -7.66 -1.64
CA MET A 229 -6.46 -8.60 -1.03
C MET A 229 -6.96 -8.13 0.33
N LYS A 230 -6.07 -7.59 1.17
CA LYS A 230 -6.44 -7.00 2.45
C LYS A 230 -7.40 -5.84 2.25
N GLY A 231 -7.12 -4.96 1.28
CA GLY A 231 -7.99 -3.83 0.93
C GLY A 231 -9.41 -4.30 0.63
N TYR A 232 -9.60 -5.24 -0.29
CA TYR A 232 -10.93 -5.77 -0.60
C TYR A 232 -11.62 -6.45 0.60
N ARG A 233 -10.88 -7.14 1.46
CA ARG A 233 -11.44 -7.73 2.69
C ARG A 233 -11.96 -6.65 3.65
N GLU A 234 -11.24 -5.54 3.77
CA GLU A 234 -11.66 -4.39 4.59
C GLU A 234 -12.87 -3.69 3.98
N LEU A 235 -12.87 -3.45 2.66
CA LEU A 235 -14.03 -2.90 1.95
C LEU A 235 -15.28 -3.75 2.14
N ARG A 236 -15.13 -5.08 2.06
CA ARG A 236 -16.24 -6.01 2.26
C ARG A 236 -16.80 -5.94 3.68
N ARG A 237 -15.92 -5.88 4.69
CA ARG A 237 -16.32 -5.70 6.10
C ARG A 237 -17.04 -4.37 6.33
N MET A 238 -16.67 -3.33 5.59
CA MET A 238 -17.35 -2.02 5.62
C MET A 238 -18.62 -1.95 4.76
N GLY A 239 -19.01 -3.04 4.09
CA GLY A 239 -20.17 -3.06 3.19
C GLY A 239 -20.02 -2.24 1.91
N LEU A 240 -18.78 -1.87 1.54
CA LEU A 240 -18.51 -1.08 0.33
C LEU A 240 -18.46 -1.96 -0.93
N VAL A 241 -18.12 -3.23 -0.77
CA VAL A 241 -18.15 -4.26 -1.81
C VAL A 241 -18.77 -5.55 -1.26
N ASP A 242 -19.26 -6.42 -2.13
CA ASP A 242 -19.91 -7.69 -1.76
C ASP A 242 -18.94 -8.88 -1.70
N SER A 243 -17.81 -8.78 -2.40
CA SER A 243 -16.89 -9.89 -2.68
C SER A 243 -15.43 -9.43 -2.64
N VAL A 244 -14.51 -10.41 -2.61
CA VAL A 244 -13.06 -10.23 -2.68
C VAL A 244 -12.58 -10.89 -3.98
N PRO A 245 -11.73 -10.24 -4.79
CA PRO A 245 -11.34 -10.78 -6.08
C PRO A 245 -10.51 -12.06 -5.92
N LYS A 246 -10.57 -12.94 -6.90
CA LYS A 246 -9.57 -14.01 -7.05
C LYS A 246 -8.26 -13.39 -7.49
N ILE A 247 -7.13 -13.88 -6.98
CA ILE A 247 -5.82 -13.31 -7.26
C ILE A 247 -5.00 -14.30 -8.08
N ALA A 248 -4.36 -13.77 -9.12
CA ALA A 248 -3.36 -14.46 -9.91
C ALA A 248 -2.09 -13.61 -9.95
N GLY A 249 -0.93 -14.25 -9.81
CA GLY A 249 0.36 -13.57 -9.84
C GLY A 249 1.50 -14.49 -10.22
#